data_AF-A0A060ZRW9-F1
#
_entry.id   AF-A0A060ZRW9-F1
#
_cell.length_a   1.000
_cell.length_b   1.000
_cell.length_c   1.000
_cell.angle_alpha   90.00
_cell.angle_beta   90.00
_cell.angle_gamma   90.00
#
_symmetry.space_group_name_H-M   'P 1'
#
loop_
_entity.id
_entity.type
_entity.pdbx_description
1 polymer ?
#
loop_
_entity_poly.entity_id
_entity_poly.type
_entity_poly.pdbx_seq_one_letter_code
_entity_poly.pdbx_strand_id
1 'polypeptide(L)'
;MTRSMHRVAEAVAGDPAGCAALTVTGLAERTGTSEATVVRTSRLLGYPGYRDLRLALAALAAQQAAGRAPAVTADIAVDDPIADVVTKLAREEQQCLADTAAGLDTSQVEAAVSALATARRIDVYGVGASSLVGQDLVQKLLRIGLIAHAHADPHLAVTNAVQLHSGDVAIAITHSGRTTDVIEPLRVAFERGATTVAITGRPNGEVAQYADLVLTTSTARESELRPAAMSSRTSQLLVVDCLFIGVAQRTYESAAPALSASYEALAHRHDPRPGHR
;
A
#
# COMPACT_ATOMS: atom_id res chain seq x y z
N MET A 1 14.16 26.54 -10.15
CA MET A 1 13.10 27.35 -10.80
C MET A 1 13.66 28.69 -11.23
N THR A 2 13.28 29.21 -12.41
CA THR A 2 13.64 30.58 -12.82
C THR A 2 12.76 31.61 -12.11
N ARG A 3 13.17 32.89 -12.09
CA ARG A 3 12.40 34.00 -11.48
C ARG A 3 10.98 34.12 -12.03
N SER A 4 10.79 33.90 -13.33
CA SER A 4 9.47 33.90 -13.96
C SER A 4 8.63 32.68 -13.56
N MET A 5 9.22 31.50 -13.41
CA MET A 5 8.50 30.32 -12.92
C MET A 5 8.12 30.45 -11.43
N HIS A 6 8.96 31.12 -10.63
CA HIS A 6 8.68 31.44 -9.23
C HIS A 6 7.45 32.34 -9.08
N ARG A 7 7.34 33.39 -9.89
CA ARG A 7 6.14 34.26 -9.93
C ARG A 7 4.86 33.50 -10.27
N VAL A 8 4.93 32.54 -11.19
CA VAL A 8 3.78 31.69 -11.54
C VAL A 8 3.40 30.79 -10.36
N ALA A 9 4.38 30.16 -9.70
CA ALA A 9 4.13 29.30 -8.55
C ALA A 9 3.56 30.08 -7.34
N GLU A 10 4.10 31.27 -7.05
CA GLU A 10 3.58 32.14 -5.98
C GLU A 10 2.14 32.59 -6.26
N ALA A 11 1.82 32.96 -7.50
CA ALA A 11 0.46 33.34 -7.86
C ALA A 11 -0.53 32.17 -7.67
N VAL A 12 -0.11 30.96 -8.08
CA VAL A 12 -0.91 29.74 -7.91
C VAL A 12 -1.08 29.36 -6.45
N ALA A 13 -0.05 29.51 -5.61
CA ALA A 13 -0.12 29.21 -4.19
C ALA A 13 -0.93 30.23 -3.39
N GLY A 14 -0.84 31.52 -3.74
CA GLY A 14 -1.51 32.60 -3.04
C GLY A 14 -3.00 32.75 -3.40
N ASP A 15 -3.41 32.32 -4.59
CA ASP A 15 -4.81 32.38 -5.04
C ASP A 15 -5.13 31.24 -6.02
N PRO A 16 -5.30 29.99 -5.51
CA PRO A 16 -5.66 28.84 -6.32
C PRO A 16 -6.96 29.04 -7.10
N ALA A 17 -7.99 29.62 -6.44
CA ALA A 17 -9.32 29.83 -7.01
C ALA A 17 -9.31 30.80 -8.19
N GLY A 18 -8.68 31.97 -8.02
CA GLY A 18 -8.56 32.94 -9.10
C GLY A 18 -7.66 32.45 -10.23
N CYS A 19 -6.61 31.68 -9.92
CA CYS A 19 -5.78 31.04 -10.96
C CYS A 19 -6.53 29.95 -11.75
N ALA A 20 -7.46 29.23 -11.10
CA ALA A 20 -8.27 28.20 -11.73
C ALA A 20 -9.29 28.78 -12.74
N ALA A 21 -9.74 30.03 -12.52
CA ALA A 21 -10.68 30.72 -13.40
C ALA A 21 -10.03 31.28 -14.68
N LEU A 22 -8.70 31.32 -14.76
CA LEU A 22 -7.97 31.91 -15.89
C LEU A 22 -7.73 30.90 -17.02
N THR A 23 -7.51 31.44 -18.22
CA THR A 23 -6.86 30.71 -19.32
C THR A 23 -5.34 30.73 -19.12
N VAL A 24 -4.61 29.94 -19.90
CA VAL A 24 -3.13 29.95 -19.85
C VAL A 24 -2.59 31.35 -20.16
N THR A 25 -3.23 32.03 -21.12
CA THR A 25 -2.96 33.42 -21.49
C THR A 25 -3.24 34.36 -20.31
N GLY A 26 -4.41 34.22 -19.67
CA GLY A 26 -4.77 35.07 -18.52
C GLY A 26 -3.82 34.90 -17.32
N LEU A 27 -3.35 33.67 -17.05
CA LEU A 27 -2.34 33.45 -16.00
C LEU A 27 -0.96 34.00 -16.40
N ALA A 28 -0.59 33.91 -17.68
CA ALA A 28 0.64 34.49 -18.19
C ALA A 28 0.65 36.02 -18.04
N GLU A 29 -0.45 36.68 -18.43
CA GLU A 29 -0.65 38.12 -18.25
C GLU A 29 -0.60 38.52 -16.77
N ARG A 30 -1.37 37.83 -15.92
CA ARG A 30 -1.42 38.09 -14.46
C ARG A 30 -0.04 38.00 -13.80
N THR A 31 0.79 37.08 -14.26
CA THR A 31 2.13 36.84 -13.68
C THR A 31 3.24 37.65 -14.38
N GLY A 32 2.93 38.36 -15.46
CA GLY A 32 3.90 39.04 -16.31
C GLY A 32 4.92 38.05 -16.88
N THR A 33 4.43 36.91 -17.37
CA THR A 33 5.22 35.84 -17.98
C THR A 33 4.64 35.40 -19.34
N SER A 34 5.28 34.43 -19.99
CA SER A 34 4.79 33.84 -21.24
C SER A 34 3.95 32.60 -20.97
N GLU A 35 3.05 32.24 -21.88
CA GLU A 35 2.29 30.97 -21.79
C GLU A 35 3.20 29.75 -21.70
N ALA A 36 4.33 29.77 -22.42
CA ALA A 36 5.34 28.72 -22.34
C ALA A 36 5.97 28.60 -20.94
N THR A 37 6.09 29.71 -20.21
CA THR A 37 6.51 29.70 -18.80
C THR A 37 5.47 29.03 -17.93
N VAL A 38 4.18 29.37 -18.11
CA VAL A 38 3.07 28.77 -17.36
C VAL A 38 3.02 27.25 -17.56
N VAL A 39 3.03 26.77 -18.80
CA VAL A 39 3.01 25.33 -19.12
C VAL A 39 4.21 24.60 -18.53
N ARG A 40 5.40 25.20 -18.59
CA ARG A 40 6.62 24.62 -18.03
C ARG A 40 6.58 24.56 -16.50
N THR A 41 6.01 25.58 -15.85
CA THR A 41 5.78 25.56 -14.41
C THR A 41 4.78 24.48 -14.04
N SER A 42 3.68 24.30 -14.78
CA SER A 42 2.72 23.21 -14.53
C SER A 42 3.38 21.83 -14.58
N ARG A 43 4.25 21.59 -15.57
CA ARG A 43 5.05 20.36 -15.66
C ARG A 43 6.03 20.19 -14.52
N LEU A 44 6.68 21.26 -14.11
CA LEU A 44 7.59 21.24 -12.97
C LEU A 44 6.87 20.93 -11.65
N LEU A 45 5.62 21.36 -11.51
CA LEU A 45 4.74 21.05 -10.38
C LEU A 45 4.13 19.64 -10.45
N GLY A 46 4.51 18.82 -11.43
CA GLY A 46 4.06 17.43 -11.56
C GLY A 46 2.82 17.22 -12.44
N TYR A 47 2.32 18.25 -13.13
CA TYR A 47 1.14 18.15 -13.99
C TYR A 47 1.50 18.06 -15.48
N PRO A 48 0.79 17.26 -16.31
CA PRO A 48 1.09 17.16 -17.75
C PRO A 48 1.08 18.49 -18.52
N GLY A 49 0.25 19.45 -18.07
CA GLY A 49 0.21 20.82 -18.56
C GLY A 49 -0.69 21.73 -17.73
N TYR A 50 -0.94 22.95 -18.23
CA TYR A 50 -1.74 23.95 -17.51
C TYR A 50 -3.20 23.54 -17.33
N ARG A 51 -3.78 22.82 -18.29
CA ARG A 51 -5.16 22.33 -18.17
C ARG A 51 -5.35 21.44 -16.94
N ASP A 52 -4.43 20.50 -16.71
CA ASP A 52 -4.47 19.56 -15.59
C ASP A 52 -4.21 20.28 -14.26
N LEU A 53 -3.23 21.19 -14.23
CA LEU A 53 -3.00 22.06 -13.08
C LEU A 53 -4.27 22.85 -12.75
N ARG A 54 -4.92 23.45 -13.75
CA ARG A 54 -6.14 24.26 -13.58
C ARG A 54 -7.29 23.44 -12.98
N LEU A 55 -7.47 22.19 -13.41
CA LEU A 55 -8.47 21.29 -12.85
C LEU A 55 -8.18 20.97 -11.37
N ALA A 56 -6.92 20.71 -11.03
CA ALA A 56 -6.51 20.46 -9.65
C ALA A 56 -6.73 21.70 -8.76
N LEU A 57 -6.41 22.90 -9.25
CA LEU A 57 -6.67 24.15 -8.54
C LEU A 57 -8.17 24.42 -8.36
N ALA A 58 -9.00 24.11 -9.35
CA ALA A 58 -10.45 24.22 -9.25
C ALA A 58 -11.03 23.28 -8.19
N ALA A 59 -10.52 22.04 -8.12
CA ALA A 59 -10.92 21.08 -7.09
C ALA A 59 -10.53 21.56 -5.69
N LEU A 60 -9.29 22.06 -5.53
CA LEU A 60 -8.81 22.65 -4.28
C LEU A 60 -9.66 23.86 -3.85
N ALA A 61 -9.97 24.75 -4.78
CA ALA A 61 -10.80 25.93 -4.53
C ALA A 61 -12.24 25.54 -4.14
N ALA A 62 -12.81 24.51 -4.77
CA ALA A 62 -14.12 24.00 -4.41
C ALA A 62 -14.14 23.39 -3.00
N GLN A 63 -13.05 22.72 -2.57
CA GLN A 63 -12.91 22.23 -1.20
C GLN A 63 -12.82 23.38 -0.19
N GLN A 64 -12.05 24.42 -0.49
CA GLN A 64 -11.91 25.62 0.35
C GLN A 64 -13.22 26.40 0.46
N ALA A 65 -13.93 26.59 -0.66
CA ALA A 65 -15.22 27.30 -0.70
C ALA A 65 -16.35 26.54 0.04
N ALA A 66 -16.24 25.22 0.16
CA ALA A 66 -17.17 24.41 0.95
C ALA A 66 -16.96 24.54 2.48
N GLY A 67 -16.04 25.40 2.93
CA GLY A 67 -15.75 25.62 4.35
C GLY A 67 -15.13 24.41 5.05
N ARG A 68 -14.57 23.46 4.28
CA ARG A 68 -13.83 22.33 4.86
C ARG A 68 -12.49 22.85 5.38
N ALA A 69 -12.28 22.71 6.68
CA ALA A 69 -10.99 22.98 7.30
C ALA A 69 -9.88 22.18 6.60
N PRO A 70 -8.63 22.68 6.59
CA PRO A 70 -7.49 21.89 6.16
C PRO A 70 -7.51 20.53 6.86
N ALA A 71 -7.30 19.44 6.13
CA ALA A 71 -7.46 18.09 6.65
C ALA A 71 -6.15 17.29 6.54
N VAL A 72 -5.88 16.49 7.56
CA VAL A 72 -4.74 15.56 7.62
C VAL A 72 -5.03 14.31 6.78
N THR A 73 -6.28 13.84 6.81
CA THR A 73 -6.80 12.75 5.97
C THR A 73 -8.10 13.19 5.29
N ALA A 74 -8.82 12.25 4.65
CA ALA A 74 -10.10 12.59 4.01
C ALA A 74 -11.15 13.14 5.00
N ASP A 75 -11.14 12.65 6.25
CA ASP A 75 -12.17 12.95 7.26
C ASP A 75 -11.65 13.59 8.55
N ILE A 76 -10.32 13.71 8.73
CA ILE A 76 -9.70 14.27 9.94
C ILE A 76 -9.18 15.68 9.64
N ALA A 77 -9.77 16.68 10.29
CA ALA A 77 -9.35 18.08 10.19
C ALA A 77 -8.05 18.33 11.00
N VAL A 78 -7.27 19.33 10.59
CA VAL A 78 -6.02 19.71 11.27
C VAL A 78 -6.26 20.17 12.71
N ASP A 79 -7.43 20.71 13.00
CA ASP A 79 -7.85 21.23 14.30
C ASP A 79 -8.84 20.33 15.05
N ASP A 80 -9.07 19.10 14.57
CA ASP A 80 -9.89 18.12 15.30
C ASP A 80 -9.30 17.86 16.70
N PRO A 81 -10.13 17.88 17.76
CA PRO A 81 -9.67 17.44 19.07
C PRO A 81 -9.31 15.95 19.00
N ILE A 82 -8.32 15.51 19.79
CA ILE A 82 -7.82 14.13 19.75
C ILE A 82 -8.93 13.08 19.96
N ALA A 83 -9.97 13.39 20.75
CA ALA A 83 -11.12 12.50 20.92
C ALA A 83 -11.88 12.24 19.60
N ASP A 84 -12.02 13.27 18.76
CA ASP A 84 -12.65 13.16 17.45
C ASP A 84 -11.72 12.42 16.48
N VAL A 85 -10.41 12.67 16.53
CA VAL A 85 -9.41 11.93 15.74
C VAL A 85 -9.54 10.42 16.02
N VAL A 86 -9.57 10.01 17.29
CA VAL A 86 -9.72 8.61 17.69
C VAL A 86 -11.03 8.02 17.14
N THR A 87 -12.14 8.73 17.32
CA THR A 87 -13.48 8.26 16.90
C THR A 87 -13.58 8.13 15.37
N LYS A 88 -13.10 9.14 14.64
CA LYS A 88 -13.12 9.18 13.18
C LYS A 88 -12.21 8.11 12.58
N LEU A 89 -10.98 7.97 13.10
CA LEU A 89 -10.04 6.96 12.61
C LEU A 89 -10.53 5.54 12.89
N ALA A 90 -11.06 5.27 14.09
CA ALA A 90 -11.61 3.95 14.40
C ALA A 90 -12.76 3.56 13.45
N ARG A 91 -13.65 4.51 13.14
CA ARG A 91 -14.74 4.29 12.18
C ARG A 91 -14.22 4.05 10.76
N GLU A 92 -13.21 4.81 10.33
CA GLU A 92 -12.58 4.66 9.03
C GLU A 92 -11.95 3.28 8.87
N GLU A 93 -11.18 2.83 9.86
CA GLU A 93 -10.53 1.51 9.84
C GLU A 93 -11.55 0.36 9.90
N GLN A 94 -12.61 0.48 10.71
CA GLN A 94 -13.71 -0.50 10.72
C GLN A 94 -14.38 -0.64 9.35
N GLN A 95 -14.68 0.48 8.68
CA GLN A 95 -15.26 0.44 7.35
C GLN A 95 -14.28 -0.15 6.34
N CYS A 96 -13.00 0.19 6.43
CA CYS A 96 -11.96 -0.33 5.54
C CYS A 96 -11.87 -1.87 5.62
N LEU A 97 -11.92 -2.43 6.82
CA LEU A 97 -11.98 -3.87 7.06
C LEU A 97 -13.25 -4.49 6.48
N ALA A 98 -14.41 -3.88 6.72
CA ALA A 98 -15.69 -4.35 6.20
C ALA A 98 -15.73 -4.37 4.66
N ASP A 99 -15.27 -3.29 4.02
CA ASP A 99 -15.20 -3.18 2.55
C ASP A 99 -14.24 -4.21 1.97
N THR A 100 -13.10 -4.43 2.63
CA THR A 100 -12.12 -5.45 2.22
C THR A 100 -12.72 -6.84 2.30
N ALA A 101 -13.36 -7.18 3.42
CA ALA A 101 -14.03 -8.48 3.59
C ALA A 101 -15.14 -8.70 2.56
N ALA A 102 -15.93 -7.67 2.25
CA ALA A 102 -17.01 -7.74 1.27
C ALA A 102 -16.51 -7.89 -0.18
N GLY A 103 -15.34 -7.34 -0.50
CA GLY A 103 -14.74 -7.40 -1.85
C GLY A 103 -13.82 -8.59 -2.08
N LEU A 104 -13.54 -9.40 -1.06
CA LEU A 104 -12.58 -10.49 -1.15
C LEU A 104 -13.23 -11.73 -1.79
N ASP A 105 -12.66 -12.21 -2.90
CA ASP A 105 -13.08 -13.46 -3.52
C ASP A 105 -12.58 -14.66 -2.70
N THR A 106 -13.52 -15.34 -2.03
CA THR A 106 -13.20 -16.46 -1.15
C THR A 106 -12.64 -17.67 -1.90
N SER A 107 -12.94 -17.83 -3.20
CA SER A 107 -12.37 -18.91 -4.01
C SER A 107 -10.88 -18.69 -4.29
N GLN A 108 -10.49 -17.44 -4.54
CA GLN A 108 -9.08 -17.02 -4.69
C GLN A 108 -8.31 -17.19 -3.38
N VAL A 109 -8.94 -16.83 -2.25
CA VAL A 109 -8.37 -17.04 -0.91
C VAL A 109 -8.15 -18.53 -0.65
N GLU A 110 -9.13 -19.38 -0.94
CA GLU A 110 -9.01 -20.83 -0.74
C GLU A 110 -7.91 -21.45 -1.62
N ALA A 111 -7.79 -20.99 -2.87
CA ALA A 111 -6.71 -21.41 -3.77
C ALA A 111 -5.34 -20.98 -3.23
N ALA A 112 -5.21 -19.75 -2.73
CA ALA A 112 -3.97 -19.25 -2.14
C ALA A 112 -3.60 -20.04 -0.87
N VAL A 113 -4.57 -20.30 0.01
CA VAL A 113 -4.38 -21.14 1.20
C VAL A 113 -3.89 -22.54 0.82
N SER A 114 -4.48 -23.16 -0.20
CA SER A 114 -4.07 -24.49 -0.68
C SER A 114 -2.63 -24.49 -1.20
N ALA A 115 -2.25 -23.46 -1.97
CA ALA A 115 -0.89 -23.32 -2.48
C ALA A 115 0.12 -23.12 -1.33
N LEU A 116 -0.19 -22.23 -0.38
CA LEU A 116 0.68 -21.96 0.76
C LEU A 116 0.85 -23.18 1.67
N ALA A 117 -0.23 -23.91 1.96
CA ALA A 117 -0.20 -25.08 2.85
C ALA A 117 0.69 -26.22 2.33
N THR A 118 0.96 -26.26 1.03
CA THR A 118 1.80 -27.30 0.39
C THR A 118 3.13 -26.74 -0.15
N ALA A 119 3.37 -25.44 0.04
CA ALA A 119 4.55 -24.77 -0.48
C ALA A 119 5.83 -25.29 0.19
N ARG A 120 6.84 -25.57 -0.62
CA ARG A 120 8.19 -25.86 -0.11
C ARG A 120 8.86 -24.60 0.45
N ARG A 121 8.65 -23.47 -0.22
CA ARG A 121 9.17 -22.15 0.14
C ARG A 121 8.18 -21.07 -0.26
N ILE A 122 8.09 -20.01 0.56
CA ILE A 122 7.25 -18.85 0.32
C ILE A 122 8.12 -17.59 0.34
N ASP A 123 8.18 -16.86 -0.78
CA ASP A 123 8.86 -15.56 -0.84
C ASP A 123 7.83 -14.43 -0.92
N VAL A 124 8.03 -13.40 -0.10
CA VAL A 124 7.13 -12.24 0.00
C VAL A 124 7.87 -10.97 -0.41
N TYR A 125 7.29 -10.23 -1.34
CA TYR A 125 7.82 -9.01 -1.93
C TYR A 125 6.93 -7.83 -1.57
N GLY A 126 7.51 -6.83 -0.91
CA GLY A 126 6.81 -5.61 -0.51
C GLY A 126 7.80 -4.55 -0.07
N VAL A 127 7.50 -3.28 -0.36
CA VAL A 127 8.35 -2.13 0.01
C VAL A 127 7.56 -1.12 0.82
N GLY A 128 8.26 -0.32 1.65
CA GLY A 128 7.65 0.68 2.51
C GLY A 128 6.61 0.07 3.47
N ALA A 129 5.42 0.67 3.56
CA ALA A 129 4.37 0.15 4.44
C ALA A 129 3.95 -1.31 4.12
N SER A 130 4.03 -1.73 2.86
CA SER A 130 3.70 -3.11 2.47
C SER A 130 4.79 -4.11 2.86
N SER A 131 6.03 -3.69 3.12
CA SER A 131 7.05 -4.59 3.66
C SER A 131 6.74 -5.01 5.10
N LEU A 132 6.09 -4.14 5.88
CA LEU A 132 5.66 -4.46 7.25
C LEU A 132 4.61 -5.58 7.25
N VAL A 133 3.67 -5.53 6.31
CA VAL A 133 2.66 -6.58 6.13
C VAL A 133 3.32 -7.91 5.71
N GLY A 134 4.31 -7.85 4.81
CA GLY A 134 5.03 -9.05 4.40
C GLY A 134 5.83 -9.69 5.54
N GLN A 135 6.47 -8.86 6.39
CA GLN A 135 7.17 -9.34 7.58
C GLN A 135 6.22 -10.00 8.59
N ASP A 136 5.04 -9.42 8.80
CA ASP A 136 4.00 -10.00 9.65
C ASP A 136 3.53 -11.37 9.14
N LEU A 137 3.25 -11.50 7.84
CA LEU A 137 2.91 -12.79 7.23
C LEU A 137 4.03 -13.82 7.41
N VAL A 138 5.28 -13.44 7.13
CA VAL A 138 6.44 -14.34 7.30
C VAL A 138 6.59 -14.79 8.74
N GLN A 139 6.47 -13.88 9.71
CA GLN A 139 6.51 -14.22 11.13
C GLN A 139 5.44 -15.25 11.49
N LYS A 140 4.21 -15.07 11.00
CA LYS A 140 3.08 -16.00 11.22
C LYS A 140 3.32 -17.37 10.59
N LEU A 141 3.81 -17.42 9.36
CA LEU A 141 4.10 -18.67 8.65
C LEU A 141 5.25 -19.47 9.29
N LEU A 142 6.33 -18.80 9.68
CA LEU A 142 7.44 -19.43 10.42
C LEU A 142 6.95 -20.06 11.72
N ARG A 143 5.96 -19.43 12.38
CA ARG A 143 5.42 -19.89 13.65
C ARG A 143 4.66 -21.21 13.58
N ILE A 144 4.16 -21.56 12.39
CA ILE A 144 3.47 -22.82 12.08
C ILE A 144 4.35 -23.77 11.24
N GLY A 145 5.65 -23.50 11.14
CA GLY A 145 6.63 -24.41 10.55
C GLY A 145 6.82 -24.29 9.03
N LEU A 146 6.27 -23.26 8.38
CA LEU A 146 6.51 -23.01 6.96
C LEU A 146 7.77 -22.18 6.74
N ILE A 147 8.51 -22.48 5.66
CA ILE A 147 9.69 -21.73 5.25
C ILE A 147 9.24 -20.50 4.46
N ALA A 148 9.42 -19.31 5.06
CA ALA A 148 9.01 -18.05 4.44
C ALA A 148 10.09 -16.97 4.58
N HIS A 149 10.21 -16.11 3.56
CA HIS A 149 11.16 -14.99 3.52
C HIS A 149 10.51 -13.71 3.04
N ALA A 150 10.81 -12.58 3.67
CA ALA A 150 10.41 -11.26 3.20
C ALA A 150 11.64 -10.54 2.62
N HIS A 151 11.54 -10.12 1.36
CA HIS A 151 12.62 -9.42 0.68
C HIS A 151 12.25 -7.95 0.47
N ALA A 152 12.96 -7.06 1.18
CA ALA A 152 12.78 -5.60 1.07
C ALA A 152 13.81 -4.95 0.14
N ASP A 153 14.94 -5.60 -0.12
CA ASP A 153 15.95 -5.14 -1.08
C ASP A 153 15.55 -5.62 -2.50
N PRO A 154 15.33 -4.71 -3.47
CA PRO A 154 14.85 -5.08 -4.80
C PRO A 154 15.80 -5.99 -5.57
N HIS A 155 17.11 -5.77 -5.46
CA HIS A 155 18.10 -6.58 -6.17
C HIS A 155 18.15 -8.01 -5.61
N LEU A 156 18.12 -8.15 -4.29
CA LEU A 156 18.05 -9.46 -3.64
C LEU A 156 16.71 -10.14 -3.88
N ALA A 157 15.60 -9.40 -3.96
CA ALA A 157 14.29 -9.96 -4.26
C ALA A 157 14.30 -10.64 -5.64
N VAL A 158 14.79 -9.96 -6.68
CA VAL A 158 14.90 -10.52 -8.04
C VAL A 158 15.86 -11.71 -8.08
N THR A 159 17.02 -11.59 -7.44
CA THR A 159 18.01 -12.68 -7.43
C THR A 159 17.49 -13.93 -6.72
N ASN A 160 16.69 -13.76 -5.66
CA ASN A 160 16.03 -14.88 -4.98
C ASN A 160 14.90 -15.47 -5.82
N ALA A 161 14.09 -14.64 -6.48
CA ALA A 161 12.98 -15.08 -7.33
C ALA A 161 13.45 -16.03 -8.46
N VAL A 162 14.67 -15.84 -8.97
CA VAL A 162 15.30 -16.74 -9.97
C VAL A 162 15.42 -18.19 -9.48
N GLN A 163 15.51 -18.41 -8.16
CA GLN A 163 15.69 -19.72 -7.54
C GLN A 163 14.36 -20.42 -7.21
N LEU A 164 13.23 -19.74 -7.38
CA LEU A 164 11.92 -20.35 -7.20
C LEU A 164 11.61 -21.31 -8.34
N HIS A 165 10.73 -22.26 -8.08
CA HIS A 165 10.26 -23.23 -9.06
C HIS A 165 8.85 -23.73 -8.71
N SER A 166 8.32 -24.65 -9.52
CA SER A 166 7.05 -25.31 -9.24
C SER A 166 7.04 -25.93 -7.82
N GLY A 167 5.97 -25.67 -7.06
CA GLY A 167 5.86 -26.04 -5.65
C GLY A 167 6.31 -24.96 -4.66
N ASP A 168 6.86 -23.84 -5.14
CA ASP A 168 7.08 -22.64 -4.33
C ASP A 168 5.96 -21.61 -4.57
N VAL A 169 5.83 -20.65 -3.65
CA VAL A 169 4.88 -19.54 -3.76
C VAL A 169 5.60 -18.20 -3.66
N ALA A 170 5.25 -17.27 -4.55
CA ALA A 170 5.68 -15.88 -4.48
C ALA A 170 4.48 -14.97 -4.23
N ILE A 171 4.58 -14.07 -3.24
CA ILE A 171 3.52 -13.15 -2.86
C ILE A 171 3.99 -11.72 -3.06
N ALA A 172 3.32 -10.95 -3.92
CA ALA A 172 3.51 -9.51 -4.04
C ALA A 172 2.48 -8.76 -3.19
N ILE A 173 2.94 -7.84 -2.35
CA ILE A 173 2.09 -6.94 -1.59
C ILE A 173 2.31 -5.52 -2.11
N THR A 174 1.33 -5.01 -2.86
CA THR A 174 1.40 -3.66 -3.44
C THR A 174 0.01 -3.05 -3.54
N HIS A 175 -0.23 -1.97 -2.79
CA HIS A 175 -1.51 -1.28 -2.85
C HIS A 175 -1.80 -0.69 -4.24
N SER A 176 -0.80 -0.04 -4.86
CA SER A 176 -0.94 0.60 -6.16
C SER A 176 -1.01 -0.39 -7.32
N GLY A 177 -0.51 -1.60 -7.15
CA GLY A 177 -0.39 -2.59 -8.22
C GLY A 177 0.59 -2.19 -9.32
N ARG A 178 1.48 -1.21 -9.06
CA ARG A 178 2.38 -0.59 -10.05
C ARG A 178 3.82 -0.40 -9.55
N THR A 179 4.13 -0.94 -8.38
CA THR A 179 5.46 -0.78 -7.78
C THR A 179 6.45 -1.72 -8.46
N THR A 180 7.33 -1.19 -9.31
CA THR A 180 8.30 -1.98 -10.10
C THR A 180 9.13 -2.93 -9.23
N ASP A 181 9.67 -2.44 -8.11
CA ASP A 181 10.49 -3.23 -7.17
C ASP A 181 9.76 -4.45 -6.57
N VAL A 182 8.42 -4.47 -6.63
CA VAL A 182 7.58 -5.58 -6.17
C VAL A 182 7.12 -6.46 -7.35
N ILE A 183 6.80 -5.83 -8.48
CA ILE A 183 6.31 -6.53 -9.68
C ILE A 183 7.42 -7.32 -10.35
N GLU A 184 8.63 -6.79 -10.41
CA GLU A 184 9.75 -7.45 -11.08
C GLU A 184 10.12 -8.82 -10.48
N PRO A 185 10.31 -8.98 -9.15
CA PRO A 185 10.55 -10.29 -8.58
C PRO A 185 9.34 -11.23 -8.71
N LEU A 186 8.10 -10.72 -8.66
CA LEU A 186 6.90 -11.53 -8.90
C LEU A 186 6.86 -12.07 -10.33
N ARG A 187 7.15 -11.23 -11.33
CA ARG A 187 7.27 -11.63 -12.74
C ARG A 187 8.31 -12.73 -12.91
N VAL A 188 9.48 -12.58 -12.30
CA VAL A 188 10.53 -13.61 -12.38
C VAL A 188 10.08 -14.92 -11.75
N ALA A 189 9.39 -14.87 -10.60
CA ALA A 189 8.82 -16.06 -9.97
C ALA A 189 7.77 -16.76 -10.85
N PHE A 190 6.90 -15.97 -11.49
CA PHE A 190 5.92 -16.43 -12.46
C PHE A 190 6.59 -17.15 -13.65
N GLU A 191 7.62 -16.54 -14.24
CA GLU A 191 8.39 -17.12 -15.35
C GLU A 191 9.13 -18.41 -14.97
N ARG A 192 9.44 -18.59 -13.67
CA ARG A 192 10.05 -19.80 -13.12
C ARG A 192 9.04 -20.90 -12.77
N GLY A 193 7.74 -20.61 -12.86
CA GLY A 193 6.65 -21.55 -12.61
C GLY A 193 6.29 -21.73 -11.13
N ALA A 194 6.68 -20.79 -10.26
CA ALA A 194 6.14 -20.72 -8.91
C ALA A 194 4.69 -20.22 -8.96
N THR A 195 3.86 -20.63 -7.99
CA THR A 195 2.52 -20.05 -7.85
C THR A 195 2.63 -18.61 -7.37
N THR A 196 1.99 -17.68 -8.06
CA THR A 196 2.11 -16.25 -7.79
C THR A 196 0.81 -15.67 -7.24
N VAL A 197 0.93 -14.88 -6.17
CA VAL A 197 -0.21 -14.25 -5.48
C VAL A 197 0.02 -12.74 -5.38
N ALA A 198 -0.97 -11.94 -5.74
CA ALA A 198 -0.93 -10.49 -5.54
C ALA A 198 -1.96 -10.05 -4.50
N ILE A 199 -1.51 -9.39 -3.43
CA ILE A 199 -2.36 -8.67 -2.48
C ILE A 199 -2.34 -7.19 -2.86
N THR A 200 -3.44 -6.68 -3.42
CA THR A 200 -3.46 -5.34 -4.04
C THR A 200 -4.79 -4.62 -3.94
N GLY A 201 -4.75 -3.28 -3.94
CA GLY A 201 -5.94 -2.44 -4.10
C GLY A 201 -6.38 -2.25 -5.56
N ARG A 202 -5.53 -2.65 -6.52
CA ARG A 202 -5.77 -2.47 -7.95
C ARG A 202 -5.78 -3.83 -8.64
N PRO A 203 -6.90 -4.58 -8.64
CA PRO A 203 -6.96 -5.93 -9.19
C PRO A 203 -6.68 -6.00 -10.70
N ASN A 204 -6.87 -4.89 -11.42
CA ASN A 204 -6.53 -4.74 -12.84
C ASN A 204 -5.20 -4.00 -13.08
N GLY A 205 -4.36 -3.90 -12.04
CA GLY A 205 -3.04 -3.25 -12.11
C GLY A 205 -2.00 -4.10 -12.83
N GLU A 206 -0.83 -3.52 -13.07
CA GLU A 206 0.30 -4.20 -13.74
C GLU A 206 0.71 -5.49 -13.00
N VAL A 207 0.63 -5.50 -11.66
CA VAL A 207 0.92 -6.69 -10.85
C VAL A 207 0.08 -7.92 -11.22
N ALA A 208 -1.17 -7.73 -11.67
CA ALA A 208 -2.09 -8.81 -11.98
C ALA A 208 -1.69 -9.59 -13.26
N GLN A 209 -0.82 -9.02 -14.10
CA GLN A 209 -0.29 -9.72 -15.28
C GLN A 209 0.62 -10.89 -14.92
N TYR A 210 1.14 -10.91 -13.69
CA TYR A 210 2.11 -11.88 -13.19
C TYR A 210 1.63 -12.54 -11.89
N ALA A 211 0.30 -12.57 -11.67
CA ALA A 211 -0.31 -13.18 -10.52
C ALA A 211 -1.32 -14.22 -10.97
N ASP A 212 -1.11 -15.48 -10.58
CA ASP A 212 -2.08 -16.56 -10.77
C ASP A 212 -3.33 -16.30 -9.90
N LEU A 213 -3.13 -15.71 -8.72
CA LEU A 213 -4.18 -15.40 -7.75
C LEU A 213 -4.13 -13.93 -7.34
N VAL A 214 -5.28 -13.26 -7.34
CA VAL A 214 -5.40 -11.83 -6.99
C VAL A 214 -6.33 -11.65 -5.79
N LEU A 215 -5.77 -11.19 -4.68
CA LEU A 215 -6.49 -10.90 -3.43
C LEU A 215 -6.69 -9.39 -3.30
N THR A 216 -7.92 -8.94 -3.53
CA THR A 216 -8.25 -7.52 -3.61
C THR A 216 -8.48 -6.90 -2.24
N THR A 217 -7.80 -5.78 -1.96
CA THR A 217 -8.00 -4.95 -0.76
C THR A 217 -8.79 -3.69 -1.08
N SER A 218 -9.51 -3.12 -0.11
CA SER A 218 -10.22 -1.85 -0.31
C SER A 218 -9.27 -0.69 -0.68
N THR A 219 -9.80 0.25 -1.48
CA THR A 219 -9.14 1.52 -1.83
C THR A 219 -9.97 2.74 -1.43
N ALA A 220 -11.18 2.54 -0.89
CA ALA A 220 -12.23 3.55 -0.83
C ALA A 220 -11.92 4.78 0.05
N ARG A 221 -10.92 4.69 0.93
CA ARG A 221 -10.61 5.72 1.93
C ARG A 221 -9.14 6.12 1.95
N GLU A 222 -8.35 5.60 1.02
CA GLU A 222 -6.95 5.99 0.92
C GLU A 222 -6.86 7.37 0.24
N SER A 223 -6.53 8.41 1.01
CA SER A 223 -6.25 9.76 0.47
C SER A 223 -5.12 9.71 -0.55
N GLU A 224 -5.19 10.49 -1.64
CA GLU A 224 -4.14 10.54 -2.66
C GLU A 224 -2.76 10.91 -2.09
N LEU A 225 -2.72 11.73 -1.03
CA LEU A 225 -1.49 12.15 -0.35
C LEU A 225 -0.92 11.07 0.58
N ARG A 226 -1.68 10.02 0.89
CA ARG A 226 -1.27 8.82 1.67
C ARG A 226 -0.29 9.10 2.80
N PRO A 227 -0.62 9.96 3.79
CA PRO A 227 0.35 10.44 4.76
C PRO A 227 1.03 9.31 5.56
N ALA A 228 0.36 8.17 5.78
CA ALA A 228 0.92 7.04 6.52
C ALA A 228 0.49 5.64 6.01
N ALA A 229 -0.23 5.54 4.88
CA ALA A 229 -0.71 4.28 4.31
C ALA A 229 -1.49 3.40 5.33
N MET A 230 -2.30 4.01 6.19
CA MET A 230 -2.93 3.33 7.33
C MET A 230 -3.97 2.32 6.85
N SER A 231 -5.00 2.79 6.13
CA SER A 231 -6.13 1.97 5.73
C SER A 231 -5.74 0.87 4.76
N SER A 232 -4.91 1.18 3.75
CA SER A 232 -4.35 0.16 2.85
C SER A 232 -3.53 -0.91 3.59
N ARG A 233 -2.73 -0.54 4.59
CA ARG A 233 -1.99 -1.51 5.41
C ARG A 233 -2.95 -2.38 6.24
N THR A 234 -3.96 -1.80 6.87
CA THR A 234 -4.96 -2.54 7.65
C THR A 234 -5.72 -3.54 6.79
N SER A 235 -6.15 -3.16 5.58
CA SER A 235 -6.78 -4.09 4.65
C SER A 235 -5.87 -5.25 4.26
N GLN A 236 -4.59 -4.97 3.99
CA GLN A 236 -3.63 -6.01 3.64
C GLN A 236 -3.37 -6.96 4.82
N LEU A 237 -3.35 -6.45 6.06
CA LEU A 237 -3.22 -7.27 7.27
C LEU A 237 -4.42 -8.21 7.46
N LEU A 238 -5.65 -7.74 7.18
CA LEU A 238 -6.83 -8.61 7.22
C LEU A 238 -6.69 -9.80 6.25
N VAL A 239 -6.24 -9.54 5.01
CA VAL A 239 -6.02 -10.61 4.02
C VAL A 239 -4.93 -11.58 4.50
N VAL A 240 -3.84 -11.06 5.07
CA VAL A 240 -2.77 -11.89 5.67
C VAL A 240 -3.31 -12.75 6.81
N ASP A 241 -4.17 -12.22 7.68
CA ASP A 241 -4.81 -12.98 8.76
C ASP A 241 -5.71 -14.10 8.21
N CYS A 242 -6.49 -13.82 7.17
CA CYS A 242 -7.31 -14.84 6.51
C CYS A 242 -6.44 -15.96 5.91
N LEU A 243 -5.34 -15.61 5.22
CA LEU A 243 -4.41 -16.59 4.68
C LEU A 243 -3.77 -17.44 5.78
N PHE A 244 -3.26 -16.80 6.84
CA PHE A 244 -2.64 -17.49 7.96
C PHE A 244 -3.61 -18.47 8.63
N ILE A 245 -4.82 -18.02 8.98
CA ILE A 245 -5.81 -18.88 9.62
C ILE A 245 -6.19 -20.05 8.71
N GLY A 246 -6.42 -19.81 7.42
CA GLY A 246 -6.72 -20.86 6.46
C GLY A 246 -5.59 -21.90 6.35
N VAL A 247 -4.33 -21.45 6.27
CA VAL A 247 -3.16 -22.34 6.22
C VAL A 247 -3.05 -23.14 7.51
N ALA A 248 -3.12 -22.49 8.67
CA ALA A 248 -3.04 -23.14 9.97
C ALA A 248 -4.14 -24.19 10.19
N GLN A 249 -5.37 -23.94 9.69
CA GLN A 249 -6.45 -24.93 9.71
C GLN A 249 -6.13 -26.13 8.82
N ARG A 250 -5.61 -25.90 7.61
CA ARG A 250 -5.30 -26.96 6.64
C ARG A 250 -4.09 -27.80 7.05
N THR A 251 -3.15 -27.21 7.78
CA THR A 251 -1.94 -27.86 8.28
C THR A 251 -2.00 -28.10 9.79
N TYR A 252 -3.18 -28.21 10.39
CA TYR A 252 -3.35 -28.20 11.85
C TYR A 252 -2.45 -29.21 12.58
N GLU A 253 -2.34 -30.43 12.06
CA GLU A 253 -1.55 -31.51 12.67
C GLU A 253 -0.06 -31.17 12.80
N SER A 254 0.51 -30.40 11.86
CA SER A 254 1.90 -29.93 11.93
C SER A 254 2.04 -28.54 12.54
N ALA A 255 1.04 -27.67 12.36
CA ALA A 255 1.04 -26.30 12.85
C ALA A 255 0.93 -26.22 14.38
N ALA A 256 0.05 -27.00 15.01
CA ALA A 256 -0.15 -27.00 16.45
C ALA A 256 1.14 -27.33 17.25
N PRO A 257 1.88 -28.42 16.95
CA PRO A 257 3.14 -28.69 17.64
C PRO A 257 4.23 -27.64 17.34
N ALA A 258 4.32 -27.12 16.11
CA ALA A 258 5.26 -26.04 15.78
C ALA A 258 4.98 -24.75 16.58
N LEU A 259 3.69 -24.43 16.80
CA LEU A 259 3.25 -23.32 17.63
C LEU A 259 3.66 -23.51 19.11
N SER A 260 3.46 -24.71 19.67
CA SER A 260 3.92 -25.00 21.05
C SER A 260 5.44 -24.88 21.17
N ALA A 261 6.17 -25.57 20.29
CA ALA A 261 7.63 -25.68 20.34
C ALA A 261 8.31 -24.30 20.31
N SER A 262 7.89 -23.41 19.42
CA SER A 262 8.52 -22.10 19.36
C SER A 262 7.96 -21.11 20.40
N TYR A 263 6.82 -21.37 21.06
CA TYR A 263 6.41 -20.63 22.27
C TYR A 263 7.30 -21.02 23.45
N GLU A 264 7.48 -22.33 23.68
CA GLU A 264 8.35 -22.87 24.72
C GLU A 264 9.80 -22.38 24.56
N ALA A 265 10.32 -22.36 23.33
CA ALA A 265 11.67 -21.86 23.04
C ALA A 265 11.87 -20.39 23.42
N LEU A 266 10.81 -19.57 23.47
CA LEU A 266 10.87 -18.16 23.81
C LEU A 266 10.38 -17.85 25.23
N ALA A 267 9.80 -18.82 25.95
CA ALA A 267 9.20 -18.61 27.27
C ALA A 267 10.18 -17.97 28.27
N HIS A 268 11.45 -18.36 28.25
CA HIS A 268 12.50 -17.82 29.12
C HIS A 268 12.81 -16.32 28.91
N ARG A 269 12.36 -15.73 27.79
CA ARG A 269 12.52 -14.29 27.50
C ARG A 269 11.40 -13.44 28.10
N HIS A 270 10.29 -14.06 28.49
CA HIS A 270 9.14 -13.38 29.09
C HIS A 270 9.15 -13.41 30.62
N ASP A 271 10.02 -14.24 31.22
CA ASP A 271 10.18 -14.32 32.66
C ASP A 271 11.29 -13.34 33.13
N PRO A 272 10.98 -12.31 33.94
CA PRO A 272 12.00 -11.45 34.50
C PRO A 272 12.82 -12.29 35.48
N ARG A 273 14.04 -12.69 35.08
CA ARG A 273 14.96 -13.36 36.02
C ARG A 273 15.01 -12.54 37.31
N PRO A 274 14.76 -13.14 38.50
CA PRO A 274 15.01 -12.45 39.75
C PRO A 274 16.51 -12.16 39.79
N GLY A 275 16.86 -10.88 39.86
CA GLY A 275 18.25 -10.43 39.87
C GLY A 275 19.04 -11.18 40.94
N HIS A 276 20.15 -11.79 40.55
CA HIS A 276 21.17 -12.24 41.48
C HIS A 276 21.61 -11.03 42.33
N ARG A 277 21.28 -11.08 43.61
CA ARG A 277 22.00 -10.38 44.69
C ARG A 277 23.10 -11.29 45.21
#